data_AF-A0A0Q8CRE0-F1
#
_entry.id   AF-A0A0Q8CRE0-F1
#
_cell.length_a   1.000
_cell.length_b   1.000
_cell.length_c   1.000
_cell.angle_alpha   90.00
_cell.angle_beta   90.00
_cell.angle_gamma   90.00
#
_symmetry.space_group_name_H-M   'P 1'
#
loop_
_entity.id
_entity.type
_entity.pdbx_description
1 polymer ?
#
loop_
_entity_poly.entity_id
_entity_poly.type
_entity_poly.pdbx_seq_one_letter_code
_entity_poly.pdbx_strand_id
1 'polypeptide(L)'
;MTDEQALGAPQPSRPDDLPTADEAIEALTDRAGAFYSALMNEHFVLESARGITVSEASSRAALYLTTLSSGLVAFGFLARTDYALGFLMVIIPVVFLLGIFTYERLVETSLEDVAALDAIQRIRAVYSTTLPGAAKYFPRPMGPHGPNEMLPIGHRQSWIGVFFTTATAIAVVNSMVAGAGVAIIVVQSTARSTPSILIGLGTAALLAVLHGLYQEYRYASLRRFLHQTRETG
;
A
#
# COMPACT_ATOMS: atom_id res chain seq x y z
N MET A 1 -53.59 -53.83 0.08
CA MET A 1 -53.80 -52.38 0.22
C MET A 1 -52.65 -51.89 1.07
N THR A 2 -51.82 -51.07 0.47
CA THR A 2 -50.45 -50.68 0.86
C THR A 2 -50.49 -49.64 1.99
N ASP A 3 -49.93 -49.96 3.17
CA ASP A 3 -49.60 -48.97 4.19
C ASP A 3 -48.17 -48.47 3.95
N GLU A 4 -48.10 -47.40 3.16
CA GLU A 4 -46.91 -46.58 2.99
C GLU A 4 -46.57 -45.90 4.33
N GLN A 5 -45.54 -46.39 5.02
CA GLN A 5 -44.91 -45.70 6.13
C GLN A 5 -44.41 -44.34 5.62
N ALA A 6 -45.20 -43.30 5.86
CA ALA A 6 -44.75 -41.92 5.77
C ALA A 6 -43.66 -41.69 6.83
N LEU A 7 -42.40 -41.92 6.45
CA LEU A 7 -41.25 -41.40 7.18
C LEU A 7 -41.40 -39.87 7.20
N GLY A 8 -41.88 -39.35 8.33
CA GLY A 8 -41.98 -37.92 8.57
C GLY A 8 -40.61 -37.28 8.36
N ALA A 9 -40.52 -36.37 7.39
CA ALA A 9 -39.32 -35.58 7.16
C ALA A 9 -38.92 -34.88 8.48
N PRO A 10 -37.62 -34.79 8.81
CA PRO A 10 -37.16 -34.09 10.01
C PRO A 10 -37.74 -32.68 10.02
N GLN A 11 -38.54 -32.33 11.05
CA GLN A 11 -39.01 -30.96 11.22
C GLN A 11 -37.78 -30.06 11.41
N PRO A 12 -37.70 -28.91 10.70
CA PRO A 12 -36.61 -27.97 10.91
C PRO A 12 -36.64 -27.48 12.36
N SER A 13 -35.49 -27.53 13.03
CA SER A 13 -35.31 -27.06 14.41
C SER A 13 -35.80 -25.62 14.55
N ARG A 14 -36.56 -25.33 15.63
CA ARG A 14 -36.97 -23.95 15.92
C ARG A 14 -35.73 -23.11 16.22
N PRO A 15 -35.71 -21.80 15.87
CA PRO A 15 -34.58 -20.92 16.14
C PRO A 15 -34.16 -20.90 17.63
N ASP A 16 -35.11 -21.10 18.53
CA ASP A 16 -34.90 -21.12 19.98
C ASP A 16 -34.24 -22.41 20.52
N ASP A 17 -34.12 -23.46 19.69
CA ASP A 17 -33.44 -24.73 20.02
C ASP A 17 -31.97 -24.78 19.54
N LEU A 18 -31.48 -23.71 18.89
CA LEU A 18 -30.09 -23.64 18.46
C LEU A 18 -29.22 -23.10 19.61
N PRO A 19 -28.08 -23.75 19.91
CA PRO A 19 -27.17 -23.26 20.94
C PRO A 19 -26.70 -21.85 20.59
N THR A 20 -26.57 -21.01 21.61
CA THR A 20 -26.03 -19.66 21.46
C THR A 20 -24.58 -19.70 20.98
N ALA A 21 -24.09 -18.60 20.41
CA ALA A 21 -22.69 -18.52 19.95
C ALA A 21 -21.70 -18.80 21.08
N ASP A 22 -22.02 -18.35 22.30
CA ASP A 22 -21.19 -18.57 23.49
C ASP A 22 -21.17 -20.05 23.90
N GLU A 23 -22.33 -20.72 23.92
CA GLU A 23 -22.44 -22.17 24.19
C GLU A 23 -21.72 -23.01 23.12
N ALA A 24 -21.81 -22.63 21.85
CA ALA A 24 -21.11 -23.29 20.76
C ALA A 24 -19.58 -23.12 20.84
N ILE A 25 -19.11 -21.95 21.29
CA ILE A 25 -17.68 -21.69 21.53
C ILE A 25 -17.18 -22.51 22.72
N GLU A 26 -17.95 -22.60 23.81
CA GLU A 26 -17.59 -23.42 24.97
C GLU A 26 -17.56 -24.92 24.63
N ALA A 27 -18.47 -25.37 23.77
CA ALA A 27 -18.59 -26.76 23.32
C ALA A 27 -17.55 -27.18 22.25
N LEU A 28 -16.69 -26.27 21.77
CA LEU A 28 -15.62 -26.61 20.82
C LEU A 28 -14.64 -27.63 21.42
N THR A 29 -14.80 -28.87 20.99
CA THR A 29 -14.02 -30.02 21.47
C THR A 29 -12.64 -30.10 20.83
N ASP A 30 -12.49 -29.63 19.58
CA ASP A 30 -11.20 -29.51 18.89
C ASP A 30 -10.74 -28.05 18.77
N ARG A 31 -10.27 -27.49 19.91
CA ARG A 31 -9.76 -26.11 19.95
C ARG A 31 -8.50 -25.92 19.10
N ALA A 32 -7.68 -26.96 18.94
CA ALA A 32 -6.46 -26.89 18.14
C ALA A 32 -6.78 -26.78 16.65
N GLY A 33 -7.67 -27.63 16.13
CA GLY A 33 -8.15 -27.55 14.75
C GLY A 33 -8.89 -26.24 14.43
N ALA A 34 -9.70 -25.74 15.38
CA ALA A 34 -10.36 -24.44 15.26
C ALA A 34 -9.34 -23.29 15.18
N PHE A 35 -8.30 -23.30 16.01
CA PHE A 35 -7.22 -22.30 15.97
C PHE A 35 -6.44 -22.32 14.65
N TYR A 36 -6.06 -23.51 14.15
CA TYR A 36 -5.40 -23.62 12.84
C TYR A 36 -6.28 -23.10 11.70
N SER A 37 -7.58 -23.38 11.73
CA SER A 37 -8.55 -22.87 10.75
C SER A 37 -8.65 -21.35 10.81
N ALA A 38 -8.68 -20.77 12.02
CA ALA A 38 -8.68 -19.32 12.22
C ALA A 38 -7.39 -18.68 11.67
N LEU A 39 -6.21 -19.26 11.96
CA LEU A 39 -4.93 -18.78 11.42
C LEU A 39 -4.88 -18.82 9.89
N MET A 40 -5.41 -19.89 9.29
CA MET A 40 -5.48 -20.02 7.83
C MET A 40 -6.39 -18.95 7.23
N ASN A 41 -7.57 -18.74 7.82
CA ASN A 41 -8.48 -17.68 7.39
C ASN A 41 -7.84 -16.29 7.53
N GLU A 42 -7.18 -16.02 8.65
CA GLU A 42 -6.46 -14.77 8.88
C GLU A 42 -5.38 -14.53 7.82
N HIS A 43 -4.61 -15.56 7.45
CA HIS A 43 -3.63 -15.47 6.36
C HIS A 43 -4.28 -15.04 5.05
N PHE A 44 -5.41 -15.66 4.67
CA PHE A 44 -6.12 -15.30 3.43
C PHE A 44 -6.72 -13.89 3.48
N VAL A 45 -7.26 -13.46 4.63
CA VAL A 45 -7.77 -12.11 4.82
C VAL A 45 -6.64 -11.08 4.68
N LEU A 46 -5.49 -11.32 5.31
CA LEU A 46 -4.32 -10.44 5.20
C LEU A 46 -3.80 -10.36 3.76
N GLU A 47 -3.70 -11.49 3.06
CA GLU A 47 -3.24 -11.49 1.66
C GLU A 47 -4.25 -10.82 0.72
N SER A 48 -5.55 -11.01 0.96
CA SER A 48 -6.61 -10.31 0.23
C SER A 48 -6.54 -8.80 0.45
N ALA A 49 -6.36 -8.36 1.71
CA ALA A 49 -6.21 -6.95 2.05
C ALA A 49 -4.99 -6.34 1.33
N ARG A 50 -3.84 -7.03 1.32
CA ARG A 50 -2.65 -6.59 0.57
C ARG A 50 -2.94 -6.44 -0.93
N GLY A 51 -3.63 -7.41 -1.53
CA GLY A 51 -4.03 -7.35 -2.93
C GLY A 51 -4.90 -6.13 -3.25
N ILE A 52 -5.86 -5.81 -2.38
CA ILE A 52 -6.72 -4.62 -2.52
C ILE A 52 -5.88 -3.34 -2.43
N THR A 53 -5.02 -3.24 -1.43
CA THR A 53 -4.13 -2.10 -1.18
C THR A 53 -3.17 -1.84 -2.36
N VAL A 54 -2.57 -2.89 -2.94
CA VAL A 54 -1.72 -2.80 -4.13
C VAL A 54 -2.50 -2.36 -5.37
N SER A 55 -3.71 -2.90 -5.56
CA SER A 55 -4.59 -2.52 -6.67
C SER A 55 -5.01 -1.05 -6.57
N GLU A 56 -5.37 -0.57 -5.38
CA GLU A 56 -5.68 0.83 -5.13
C GLU A 56 -4.49 1.74 -5.45
N ALA A 57 -3.29 1.41 -4.95
CA ALA A 57 -2.08 2.17 -5.21
C ALA A 57 -1.78 2.25 -6.73
N SER A 58 -1.91 1.12 -7.44
CA SER A 58 -1.70 1.05 -8.89
C SER A 58 -2.71 1.89 -9.66
N SER A 59 -3.99 1.82 -9.28
CA SER A 59 -5.08 2.61 -9.88
C SER A 59 -4.84 4.12 -9.71
N ARG A 60 -4.49 4.55 -8.49
CA ARG A 60 -4.19 5.97 -8.22
C ARG A 60 -2.98 6.48 -8.99
N ALA A 61 -1.90 5.69 -9.05
CA ALA A 61 -0.72 6.03 -9.83
C ALA A 61 -1.05 6.16 -11.33
N ALA A 62 -1.83 5.22 -11.87
CA ALA A 62 -2.26 5.26 -13.26
C ALA A 62 -3.15 6.48 -13.56
N LEU A 63 -4.10 6.81 -12.68
CA LEU A 63 -4.95 8.01 -12.81
C LEU A 63 -4.11 9.29 -12.83
N TYR A 64 -3.13 9.41 -11.94
CA TYR A 64 -2.23 10.56 -11.90
C TYR A 64 -1.41 10.69 -13.20
N LEU A 65 -0.72 9.62 -13.61
CA LEU A 65 0.12 9.62 -14.81
C LEU A 65 -0.68 9.85 -16.09
N THR A 66 -1.90 9.29 -16.17
CA THR A 66 -2.81 9.50 -17.32
C THR A 66 -3.31 10.95 -17.36
N THR A 67 -3.62 11.54 -16.21
CA THR A 67 -4.04 12.95 -16.12
C THR A 67 -2.89 13.88 -16.52
N LEU A 68 -1.68 13.65 -16.00
CA LEU A 68 -0.49 14.39 -16.37
C LEU A 68 -0.20 14.26 -17.88
N SER A 69 -0.20 13.04 -18.41
CA SER A 69 0.04 12.77 -19.83
C SER A 69 -1.01 13.45 -20.72
N SER A 70 -2.30 13.30 -20.41
CA SER A 70 -3.39 13.95 -21.14
C SER A 70 -3.27 15.47 -21.09
N GLY A 71 -2.88 16.04 -19.94
CA GLY A 71 -2.60 17.46 -19.79
C GLY A 71 -1.45 17.93 -20.68
N LEU A 72 -0.35 17.18 -20.76
CA LEU A 72 0.78 17.48 -21.64
C LEU A 72 0.41 17.35 -23.12
N VAL A 73 -0.42 16.37 -23.49
CA VAL A 73 -0.96 16.22 -24.84
C VAL A 73 -1.83 17.43 -25.22
N ALA A 74 -2.76 17.82 -24.34
CA ALA A 74 -3.59 19.00 -24.54
C ALA A 74 -2.76 20.29 -24.67
N PHE A 75 -1.73 20.44 -23.84
CA PHE A 75 -0.76 21.53 -23.97
C PHE A 75 -0.05 21.49 -25.33
N GLY A 76 0.35 20.32 -25.83
CA GLY A 76 0.97 20.16 -27.14
C GLY A 76 0.13 20.74 -28.28
N PHE A 77 -1.20 20.57 -28.23
CA PHE A 77 -2.12 21.19 -29.19
C PHE A 77 -2.22 22.72 -29.02
N LEU A 78 -2.16 23.21 -27.78
CA LEU A 78 -2.25 24.64 -27.47
C LEU A 78 -0.92 25.40 -27.61
N ALA A 79 0.22 24.71 -27.73
CA ALA A 79 1.56 25.27 -27.54
C ALA A 79 1.92 26.50 -28.42
N ARG A 80 1.25 26.65 -29.58
CA ARG A 80 1.46 27.79 -30.51
C ARG A 80 0.36 28.85 -30.45
N THR A 81 -0.51 28.77 -29.46
CA THR A 81 -1.64 29.69 -29.28
C THR A 81 -1.41 30.60 -28.08
N ASP A 82 -2.14 31.71 -28.02
CA ASP A 82 -2.06 32.66 -26.90
C ASP A 82 -2.58 32.07 -25.57
N TYR A 83 -3.32 30.95 -25.63
CA TYR A 83 -3.88 30.26 -24.46
C TYR A 83 -2.90 29.30 -23.77
N ALA A 84 -1.75 29.00 -24.37
CA ALA A 84 -0.80 27.99 -23.88
C ALA A 84 -0.37 28.22 -22.43
N LEU A 85 0.00 29.46 -22.09
CA LEU A 85 0.42 29.84 -20.75
C LEU A 85 -0.74 29.80 -19.75
N GLY A 86 -1.91 30.32 -20.14
CA GLY A 86 -3.11 30.28 -19.30
C GLY A 86 -3.50 28.85 -18.94
N PHE A 87 -3.44 27.93 -19.92
CA PHE A 87 -3.67 26.50 -19.70
C PHE A 87 -2.66 25.90 -18.72
N LEU A 88 -1.35 26.15 -18.91
CA LEU A 88 -0.31 25.65 -18.00
C LEU A 88 -0.50 26.14 -16.57
N MET A 89 -0.85 27.41 -16.38
CA MET A 89 -1.09 28.00 -15.06
C MET A 89 -2.28 27.38 -14.32
N VAL A 90 -3.22 26.78 -15.04
CA VAL A 90 -4.37 26.07 -14.45
C VAL A 90 -4.07 24.59 -14.23
N ILE A 91 -3.52 23.90 -15.24
CA ILE A 91 -3.34 22.45 -15.18
C ILE A 91 -2.20 22.03 -14.24
N ILE A 92 -1.10 22.79 -14.17
CA ILE A 92 0.05 22.43 -13.33
C ILE A 92 -0.33 22.37 -11.85
N PRO A 93 -0.99 23.38 -11.25
CA PRO A 93 -1.42 23.30 -9.85
C PRO A 93 -2.39 22.14 -9.58
N VAL A 94 -3.33 21.89 -10.49
CA VAL A 94 -4.31 20.80 -10.36
C VAL A 94 -3.62 19.44 -10.38
N VAL A 95 -2.71 19.22 -11.33
CA VAL A 95 -1.95 17.97 -11.43
C VAL A 95 -1.02 17.83 -10.23
N PHE A 96 -0.35 18.90 -9.80
CA PHE A 96 0.53 18.87 -8.63
C PHE A 96 -0.23 18.47 -7.35
N LEU A 97 -1.42 19.04 -7.14
CA LEU A 97 -2.28 18.71 -6.01
C LEU A 97 -2.74 17.25 -6.07
N LEU A 98 -3.16 16.78 -7.26
CA LEU A 98 -3.50 15.37 -7.47
C LEU A 98 -2.31 14.45 -7.15
N GLY A 99 -1.09 14.86 -7.51
CA GLY A 99 0.13 14.12 -7.22
C GLY A 99 0.44 14.04 -5.72
N ILE A 100 0.19 15.11 -4.96
CA ILE A 100 0.31 15.10 -3.49
C ILE A 100 -0.65 14.06 -2.88
N PHE A 101 -1.94 14.10 -3.23
CA PHE A 101 -2.92 13.15 -2.70
C PHE A 101 -2.60 11.70 -3.10
N THR A 102 -2.12 11.51 -4.33
CA THR A 102 -1.67 10.20 -4.81
C THR A 102 -0.50 9.71 -3.97
N TYR A 103 0.53 10.54 -3.78
CA TYR A 103 1.71 10.21 -3.00
C TYR A 103 1.36 9.84 -1.55
N GLU A 104 0.57 10.66 -0.85
CA GLU A 104 0.15 10.41 0.53
C GLU A 104 -0.52 9.04 0.70
N ARG A 105 -1.47 8.71 -0.19
CA ARG A 105 -2.14 7.42 -0.14
C ARG A 105 -1.20 6.27 -0.49
N LEU A 106 -0.27 6.46 -1.42
CA LEU A 106 0.74 5.45 -1.76
C LEU A 106 1.70 5.16 -0.60
N VAL A 107 2.01 6.18 0.22
CA VAL A 107 2.78 5.98 1.45
C VAL A 107 1.96 5.20 2.46
N GLU A 108 0.70 5.57 2.68
CA GLU A 108 -0.20 4.88 3.62
C GLU A 108 -0.40 3.40 3.25
N THR A 109 -0.74 3.11 1.99
CA THR A 109 -0.93 1.75 1.50
C THR A 109 0.34 0.90 1.61
N SER A 110 1.52 1.51 1.43
CA SER A 110 2.78 0.79 1.67
C SER A 110 3.03 0.48 3.15
N LEU A 111 2.58 1.34 4.07
CA LEU A 111 2.66 1.04 5.50
C LEU A 111 1.70 -0.08 5.90
N GLU A 112 0.47 -0.06 5.38
CA GLU A 112 -0.52 -1.13 5.55
C GLU A 112 0.03 -2.48 5.04
N ASP A 113 0.68 -2.49 3.87
CA ASP A 113 1.29 -3.68 3.28
C ASP A 113 2.41 -4.27 4.17
N VAL A 114 3.27 -3.41 4.73
CA VAL A 114 4.34 -3.84 5.66
C VAL A 114 3.75 -4.44 6.95
N ALA A 115 2.70 -3.83 7.50
CA ALA A 115 2.04 -4.33 8.70
C ALA A 115 1.38 -5.70 8.45
N ALA A 116 0.71 -5.87 7.31
CA ALA A 116 0.09 -7.14 6.91
C ALA A 116 1.15 -8.24 6.70
N LEU A 117 2.28 -7.92 6.07
CA LEU A 117 3.40 -8.86 5.92
C LEU A 117 3.95 -9.32 7.27
N ASP A 118 4.17 -8.43 8.24
CA ASP A 118 4.65 -8.81 9.57
C ASP A 118 3.67 -9.75 10.30
N ALA A 119 2.35 -9.53 10.14
CA ALA A 119 1.32 -10.44 10.65
C ALA A 119 1.36 -11.82 9.96
N ILE A 120 1.46 -11.87 8.63
CA ILE A 120 1.61 -13.12 7.87
C ILE A 120 2.86 -13.88 8.34
N GLN A 121 3.98 -13.20 8.58
CA GLN A 121 5.21 -13.84 9.06
C GLN A 121 5.05 -14.44 10.47
N ARG A 122 4.25 -13.82 11.34
CA ARG A 122 3.90 -14.43 12.65
C ARG A 122 3.09 -15.71 12.48
N ILE A 123 2.12 -15.73 11.59
CA ILE A 123 1.31 -16.91 11.29
C ILE A 123 2.19 -18.03 10.71
N ARG A 124 3.09 -17.71 9.76
CA ARG A 124 4.05 -18.67 9.19
C ARG A 124 5.01 -19.24 10.22
N ALA A 125 5.37 -18.46 11.23
CA ALA A 125 6.19 -18.95 12.34
C ALA A 125 5.46 -20.07 13.11
N VAL A 126 4.15 -19.99 13.32
CA VAL A 126 3.37 -21.07 13.93
C VAL A 126 3.44 -22.35 13.08
N TYR A 127 3.22 -22.23 11.77
CA TYR A 127 3.27 -23.38 10.85
C TYR A 127 4.65 -24.05 10.80
N SER A 128 5.73 -23.29 11.02
CA SER A 128 7.09 -23.83 11.09
C SER A 128 7.33 -24.77 12.27
N THR A 129 6.47 -24.72 13.30
CA THR A 129 6.58 -25.52 14.53
C THR A 129 5.68 -26.76 14.56
N THR A 130 4.80 -26.93 13.57
CA THR A 130 3.77 -27.97 13.57
C THR A 130 4.32 -29.38 13.43
N LEU A 131 5.41 -29.58 12.67
CA LEU A 131 6.03 -30.90 12.44
C LEU A 131 7.56 -30.80 12.58
N PRO A 132 8.23 -31.86 13.07
CA PRO A 132 9.70 -31.94 13.01
C PRO A 132 10.19 -31.73 11.57
N GLY A 133 11.06 -30.74 11.37
CA GLY A 133 11.58 -30.37 10.06
C GLY A 133 10.67 -29.48 9.20
N ALA A 134 9.48 -29.05 9.66
CA ALA A 134 8.61 -28.13 8.93
C ALA A 134 9.26 -26.75 8.67
N ALA A 135 10.14 -26.31 9.56
CA ALA A 135 10.91 -25.06 9.42
C ALA A 135 11.68 -24.96 8.09
N LYS A 136 12.02 -26.08 7.43
CA LYS A 136 12.68 -26.06 6.11
C LYS A 136 11.76 -25.58 4.97
N TYR A 137 10.45 -25.67 5.15
CA TYR A 137 9.44 -25.20 4.18
C TYR A 137 8.91 -23.80 4.52
N PHE A 138 9.00 -23.42 5.79
CA PHE A 138 8.65 -22.09 6.29
C PHE A 138 9.88 -21.38 6.85
N PRO A 139 10.89 -21.09 6.00
CA PRO A 139 12.08 -20.40 6.47
C PRO A 139 11.67 -19.05 7.03
N ARG A 140 11.92 -18.85 8.32
CA ARG A 140 11.74 -17.56 8.96
C ARG A 140 13.03 -16.76 8.69
N PRO A 141 12.94 -15.60 8.05
CA PRO A 141 14.12 -14.79 7.83
C PRO A 141 14.66 -14.31 9.19
N MET A 142 15.84 -14.83 9.56
CA MET A 142 16.43 -14.66 10.89
C MET A 142 17.32 -13.41 10.90
N GLY A 143 16.73 -12.29 11.31
CA GLY A 143 17.45 -11.06 11.59
C GLY A 143 16.50 -9.93 11.99
N PRO A 144 17.01 -8.78 12.49
CA PRO A 144 16.20 -7.58 12.78
C PRO A 144 15.39 -7.05 11.57
N HIS A 145 15.58 -7.64 10.39
CA HIS A 145 15.06 -7.20 9.09
C HIS A 145 14.31 -8.31 8.34
N GLY A 146 13.98 -9.41 9.02
CA GLY A 146 13.48 -10.62 8.39
C GLY A 146 12.23 -10.46 7.50
N PRO A 147 11.17 -9.75 7.89
CA PRO A 147 9.93 -9.70 7.10
C PRO A 147 10.08 -9.24 5.63
N ASN A 148 11.17 -8.53 5.30
CA ASN A 148 11.48 -8.06 3.95
C ASN A 148 12.19 -9.08 3.04
N GLU A 149 12.68 -10.21 3.57
CA GLU A 149 13.50 -11.16 2.79
C GLU A 149 12.67 -12.16 1.96
N MET A 150 11.34 -12.18 2.11
CA MET A 150 10.45 -13.12 1.41
C MET A 150 9.73 -12.51 0.20
N LEU A 151 9.93 -11.23 -0.08
CA LEU A 151 9.57 -10.65 -1.36
C LEU A 151 10.55 -11.22 -2.42
N PRO A 152 10.13 -11.51 -3.67
CA PRO A 152 11.00 -12.02 -4.75
C PRO A 152 12.17 -11.10 -5.16
N ILE A 153 12.46 -10.07 -4.37
CA ILE A 153 13.51 -9.09 -4.60
C ILE A 153 14.64 -9.46 -3.63
N GLY A 154 15.46 -10.42 -4.05
CA GLY A 154 16.76 -10.61 -3.44
C GLY A 154 17.59 -9.35 -3.64
N HIS A 155 17.58 -8.43 -2.68
CA HIS A 155 18.69 -7.51 -2.42
C HIS A 155 18.76 -7.19 -0.92
N ARG A 156 19.91 -7.54 -0.35
CA ARG A 156 20.36 -7.23 1.01
C ARG A 156 20.22 -5.74 1.31
N GLN A 157 19.84 -5.43 2.56
CA GLN A 157 19.97 -4.11 3.19
C GLN A 157 19.14 -2.97 2.55
N SER A 158 18.20 -2.40 3.30
CA SER A 158 18.45 -1.20 4.12
C SER A 158 17.98 0.05 3.40
N TRP A 159 16.83 0.60 3.83
CA TRP A 159 16.32 1.93 3.51
C TRP A 159 15.99 2.16 2.01
N ILE A 160 16.87 1.78 1.07
CA ILE A 160 16.85 1.87 -0.39
C ILE A 160 15.72 1.05 -1.07
N GLY A 161 15.23 -0.02 -0.46
CA GLY A 161 14.07 -0.76 -1.00
C GLY A 161 12.75 0.04 -0.94
N VAL A 162 12.62 0.95 0.04
CA VAL A 162 11.51 1.90 0.14
C VAL A 162 11.64 3.00 -0.92
N PHE A 163 12.88 3.33 -1.34
CA PHE A 163 13.19 4.29 -2.41
C PHE A 163 12.88 3.78 -3.83
N PHE A 164 12.61 2.50 -4.02
CA PHE A 164 12.18 1.91 -5.31
C PHE A 164 10.71 1.48 -5.31
N THR A 165 9.87 2.18 -4.56
CA THR A 165 8.43 1.96 -4.54
C THR A 165 7.70 2.87 -5.53
N THR A 166 6.50 2.47 -5.93
CA THR A 166 5.58 3.28 -6.76
C THR A 166 5.41 4.68 -6.16
N ALA A 167 5.41 4.82 -4.82
CA ALA A 167 5.29 6.09 -4.11
C ALA A 167 6.43 7.06 -4.47
N THR A 168 7.68 6.60 -4.41
CA THR A 168 8.85 7.44 -4.71
C THR A 168 8.88 7.84 -6.18
N ALA A 169 8.51 6.93 -7.09
CA ALA A 169 8.38 7.26 -8.51
C ALA A 169 7.35 8.38 -8.75
N ILE A 170 6.17 8.28 -8.14
CA ILE A 170 5.16 9.34 -8.21
C ILE A 170 5.64 10.65 -7.57
N ALA A 171 6.35 10.59 -6.43
CA ALA A 171 6.90 11.78 -5.78
C ALA A 171 7.90 12.53 -6.67
N VAL A 172 8.77 11.79 -7.37
CA VAL A 172 9.74 12.36 -8.31
C VAL A 172 9.01 13.03 -9.47
N VAL A 173 8.06 12.34 -10.10
CA VAL A 173 7.25 12.92 -11.18
C VAL A 173 6.53 14.18 -10.71
N ASN A 174 5.93 14.15 -9.51
CA ASN A 174 5.24 15.31 -8.94
C ASN A 174 6.17 16.48 -8.65
N SER A 175 7.39 16.19 -8.20
CA SER A 175 8.43 17.20 -7.98
C SER A 175 8.90 17.84 -9.29
N MET A 176 8.98 17.06 -10.38
CA MET A 176 9.25 17.59 -11.72
C MET A 176 8.14 18.53 -12.19
N VAL A 177 6.87 18.18 -11.96
CA VAL A 177 5.72 19.05 -12.29
C VAL A 177 5.81 20.38 -11.54
N ALA A 178 6.11 20.35 -10.24
CA ALA A 178 6.31 21.57 -9.46
C ALA A 178 7.49 22.40 -9.97
N GLY A 179 8.64 21.78 -10.25
CA GLY A 179 9.80 22.46 -10.81
C GLY A 179 9.53 23.11 -12.17
N ALA A 180 8.76 22.45 -13.04
CA ALA A 180 8.32 23.00 -14.30
C ALA A 180 7.42 24.23 -14.11
N GLY A 181 6.47 24.17 -13.18
CA GLY A 181 5.63 25.30 -12.80
C GLY A 181 6.44 26.50 -12.31
N VAL A 182 7.41 26.26 -11.42
CA VAL A 182 8.30 27.31 -10.93
C VAL A 182 9.16 27.89 -12.04
N ALA A 183 9.73 27.07 -12.92
CA ALA A 183 10.50 27.56 -14.07
C ALA A 183 9.66 28.49 -14.96
N ILE A 184 8.40 28.15 -15.22
CA ILE A 184 7.46 28.98 -15.99
C ILE A 184 7.22 30.32 -15.28
N ILE A 185 6.94 30.31 -13.98
CA ILE A 185 6.69 31.54 -13.22
C ILE A 185 7.93 32.47 -13.24
N VAL A 186 9.12 31.90 -13.05
CA VAL A 186 10.38 32.67 -13.00
C VAL A 186 10.72 33.25 -14.36
N VAL A 187 10.54 32.49 -15.46
CA VAL A 187 10.84 33.01 -16.81
C VAL A 187 9.87 34.12 -17.20
N GLN A 188 8.59 34.01 -16.83
CA GLN A 188 7.59 35.05 -17.05
C GLN A 188 7.89 36.33 -16.27
N SER A 189 8.51 36.20 -15.09
CA SER A 189 8.84 37.35 -14.22
C SER A 189 10.17 38.03 -14.59
N THR A 190 11.14 37.25 -15.07
CA THR A 190 12.54 37.71 -15.24
C THR A 190 12.95 37.87 -16.71
N ALA A 191 12.18 37.30 -17.65
CA ALA A 191 12.51 37.19 -19.08
C ALA A 191 13.88 36.51 -19.36
N ARG A 192 14.42 35.75 -18.39
CA ARG A 192 15.71 35.06 -18.49
C ARG A 192 15.52 33.54 -18.45
N SER A 193 15.77 32.86 -19.57
CA SER A 193 15.51 31.43 -19.71
C SER A 193 16.45 30.55 -18.87
N THR A 194 17.76 30.80 -18.92
CA THR A 194 18.78 29.99 -18.22
C THR A 194 18.60 29.91 -16.70
N PRO A 195 18.49 31.03 -15.95
CA PRO A 195 18.31 30.96 -14.50
C PRO A 195 16.98 30.33 -14.12
N SER A 196 15.93 30.51 -14.93
CA SER A 196 14.61 29.93 -14.68
C SER A 196 14.63 28.41 -14.71
N ILE A 197 15.36 27.81 -15.66
CA ILE A 197 15.53 26.36 -15.75
C ILE A 197 16.29 25.83 -14.53
N LEU A 198 17.37 26.50 -14.11
CA LEU A 198 18.15 26.10 -12.95
C LEU A 198 17.33 26.17 -11.65
N ILE A 199 16.51 27.21 -11.48
CA ILE A 199 15.62 27.35 -10.32
C ILE A 199 14.54 26.27 -10.36
N GLY A 200 13.96 25.96 -11.52
CA GLY A 200 13.01 24.87 -11.67
C GLY A 200 13.60 23.50 -11.33
N LEU A 201 14.78 23.18 -11.85
CA LEU A 201 15.51 21.96 -11.54
C LEU A 201 15.87 21.88 -10.05
N GLY A 202 16.35 22.98 -9.47
CA GLY A 202 16.65 23.06 -8.04
C GLY A 202 15.41 22.84 -7.18
N THR A 203 14.26 23.39 -7.59
CA THR A 203 12.97 23.18 -6.90
C THR A 203 12.53 21.72 -7.00
N ALA A 204 12.62 21.12 -8.19
CA ALA A 204 12.29 19.71 -8.39
C ALA A 204 13.18 18.80 -7.52
N ALA A 205 14.49 19.06 -7.49
CA ALA A 205 15.43 18.30 -6.66
C ALA A 205 15.11 18.47 -5.16
N LEU A 206 14.88 19.71 -4.71
CA LEU A 206 14.52 20.01 -3.32
C LEU A 206 13.24 19.28 -2.90
N LEU A 207 12.18 19.36 -3.71
CA LEU A 207 10.92 18.69 -3.42
C LEU A 207 11.06 17.18 -3.44
N ALA A 208 11.83 16.61 -4.37
CA ALA A 208 12.08 15.17 -4.41
C ALA A 208 12.79 14.70 -3.13
N VAL A 209 13.78 15.47 -2.66
CA VAL A 209 14.46 15.20 -1.38
C VAL A 209 13.49 15.35 -0.20
N LEU A 210 12.66 16.40 -0.16
CA LEU A 210 11.69 16.60 0.92
C LEU A 210 10.65 15.47 0.98
N HIS A 211 10.12 15.02 -0.16
CA HIS A 211 9.23 13.85 -0.20
C HIS A 211 9.98 12.59 0.26
N GLY A 212 11.23 12.40 -0.16
CA GLY A 212 12.05 11.28 0.31
C GLY A 212 12.24 11.28 1.84
N LEU A 213 12.60 12.42 2.40
CA LEU A 213 12.79 12.60 3.85
C LEU A 213 11.47 12.42 4.63
N TYR A 214 10.36 12.91 4.09
CA TYR A 214 9.04 12.72 4.69
C TYR A 214 8.64 11.24 4.72
N GLN A 215 8.91 10.51 3.63
CA GLN A 215 8.75 9.07 3.59
C GLN A 215 9.57 8.41 4.71
N GLU A 216 10.87 8.72 4.80
CA GLU A 216 11.73 8.14 5.84
C GLU A 216 11.25 8.43 7.27
N TYR A 217 10.85 9.67 7.56
CA TYR A 217 10.36 10.07 8.87
C TYR A 217 9.10 9.29 9.26
N ARG A 218 8.16 9.14 8.33
CA ARG A 218 6.89 8.45 8.58
C ARG A 218 7.07 6.95 8.80
N TYR A 219 7.95 6.30 8.01
CA TYR A 219 8.30 4.90 8.24
C TYR A 219 9.06 4.69 9.56
N ALA A 220 9.97 5.60 9.92
CA ALA A 220 10.70 5.54 11.19
C ALA A 220 9.77 5.73 12.41
N SER A 221 8.72 6.53 12.28
CA SER A 221 7.69 6.68 13.31
C SER A 221 6.88 5.39 13.51
N LEU A 222 6.44 4.75 12.43
CA LEU A 222 5.66 3.51 12.52
C LEU A 222 6.48 2.36 13.12
N ARG A 223 7.75 2.21 12.72
CA ARG A 223 8.65 1.19 13.30
C ARG A 223 8.79 1.34 14.81
N ARG A 224 8.95 2.57 15.31
CA ARG A 224 9.04 2.84 16.74
C ARG A 224 7.75 2.42 17.48
N PHE A 225 6.59 2.70 16.91
CA PHE A 225 5.31 2.32 17.49
C PHE A 225 5.11 0.79 17.55
N LEU A 226 5.48 0.09 16.48
CA LEU A 226 5.40 -1.38 16.42
C LEU A 226 6.42 -2.08 17.33
N HIS A 227 7.56 -1.46 17.60
CA HIS A 227 8.53 -1.97 18.58
C HIS A 227 8.08 -1.75 20.02
N GLN A 228 7.47 -0.61 20.34
CA GLN A 228 6.94 -0.32 21.68
C GLN A 228 5.81 -1.28 22.08
N THR A 229 4.90 -1.61 21.15
CA THR A 229 3.82 -2.57 21.41
C THR A 229 4.31 -4.00 21.63
N ARG A 230 5.52 -4.36 21.16
CA ARG A 230 6.16 -5.67 21.42
C ARG A 230 6.82 -5.79 22.79
N GLU A 231 7.10 -4.69 23.49
CA GLU A 231 7.72 -4.73 24.83
C GLU A 231 6.69 -4.77 25.97
N THR A 232 5.42 -4.47 25.67
CA THR A 232 4.32 -4.42 26.64
C THR A 232 3.35 -5.61 26.60
N GLY A 233 3.55 -6.59 25.71
CA GLY A 233 2.69 -7.78 25.60
C GLY A 233 3.50 -9.07 25.58
#